data_AF-A0A660RHI6-F1
#
_entry.id   AF-A0A660RHI6-F1
#
_cell.length_a   1.000
_cell.length_b   1.000
_cell.length_c   1.000
_cell.angle_alpha   90.00
_cell.angle_beta   90.00
_cell.angle_gamma   90.00
#
_symmetry.space_group_name_H-M   'P 1'
#
loop_
_entity.id
_entity.type
_entity.pdbx_description
1 polymer ?
#
loop_
_entity_poly.entity_id
_entity_poly.type
_entity_poly.pdbx_seq_one_letter_code
_entity_poly.pdbx_strand_id
1 'polypeptide(L)' 'MEKIGIVTDSTCNLSEKILKENRIESVSLYIHSQEEYKKDVDILPSEFYQQLKKAVILPTTSQPSSMDFEKVYR' A
#
# COMPACT_ATOMS: atom_id res chain seq x y z
N MET A 1 -12.47 -18.36 -23.32
CA MET A 1 -11.37 -17.51 -22.82
C MET A 1 -11.48 -17.47 -21.32
N GLU A 2 -10.39 -17.77 -20.62
CA GLU A 2 -10.35 -17.68 -19.15
C GLU A 2 -10.33 -16.21 -18.71
N LYS A 3 -10.94 -15.93 -17.55
CA LYS A 3 -10.86 -14.60 -16.93
C LYS A 3 -9.63 -14.58 -16.03
N ILE A 4 -8.60 -13.84 -16.46
CA ILE A 4 -7.36 -13.66 -15.70
C ILE A 4 -7.41 -12.30 -15.00
N GLY A 5 -7.17 -12.28 -13.69
CA GLY A 5 -6.98 -11.06 -12.90
C GLY A 5 -5.50 -10.83 -12.59
N ILE A 6 -5.09 -9.56 -12.52
CA ILE A 6 -3.74 -9.17 -12.09
C ILE A 6 -3.90 -8.39 -10.78
N VAL A 7 -3.26 -8.89 -9.73
CA VAL A 7 -3.25 -8.25 -8.41
C VAL A 7 -1.81 -8.06 -7.97
N THR A 8 -1.51 -6.90 -7.43
CA THR A 8 -0.20 -6.56 -6.85
C THR A 8 -0.40 -5.84 -5.52
N ASP A 9 0.69 -5.40 -4.90
CA ASP A 9 0.66 -4.57 -3.72
C ASP A 9 1.20 -3.15 -4.01
N SER A 10 1.07 -2.25 -3.06
CA SER A 10 1.45 -0.84 -3.22
C SER A 10 2.94 -0.63 -3.48
N THR A 11 3.82 -1.60 -3.21
CA THR A 11 5.26 -1.47 -3.50
C THR A 11 5.58 -1.50 -5.00
N CYS A 12 4.64 -1.90 -5.85
CA CYS A 12 4.80 -1.84 -7.30
C CYS A 12 5.02 -0.41 -7.83
N ASN A 13 4.60 0.61 -7.05
CA ASN A 13 4.76 2.04 -7.36
C ASN A 13 4.24 2.44 -8.76
N LEU A 14 3.20 1.74 -9.25
CA LEU A 14 2.50 2.10 -10.47
C LEU A 14 1.53 3.26 -10.21
N SER A 15 1.41 4.16 -11.18
CA SER A 15 0.41 5.24 -11.09
C SER A 15 -1.01 4.68 -11.13
N GLU A 16 -1.96 5.35 -10.47
CA GLU A 16 -3.38 4.98 -10.53
C GLU A 16 -3.91 4.87 -11.97
N LYS A 17 -3.37 5.69 -12.89
CA LYS A 17 -3.74 5.65 -14.30
C LYS A 17 -3.40 4.28 -14.91
N ILE A 18 -2.17 3.79 -14.71
CA ILE A 18 -1.73 2.49 -15.23
C ILE A 18 -2.56 1.36 -14.62
N LEU A 19 -2.82 1.40 -13.31
CA LEU A 19 -3.62 0.41 -12.62
C LEU A 19 -5.04 0.32 -13.22
N LYS A 20 -5.72 1.49 -13.36
CA LYS A 20 -7.07 1.59 -13.91
C LYS A 20 -7.16 1.17 -15.38
N GLU A 21 -6.22 1.62 -16.22
CA GLU A 21 -6.21 1.31 -17.67
C GLU A 21 -6.00 -0.20 -17.93
N ASN A 22 -5.24 -0.88 -17.07
CA ASN A 22 -4.90 -2.29 -17.24
C ASN A 22 -5.74 -3.24 -16.36
N ARG A 23 -6.70 -2.72 -15.59
CA ARG A 23 -7.52 -3.49 -14.63
C ARG A 23 -6.64 -4.30 -13.66
N ILE A 24 -5.62 -3.65 -13.14
CA ILE A 24 -4.73 -4.19 -12.12
C ILE A 24 -5.20 -3.67 -10.77
N GLU A 25 -5.53 -4.59 -9.87
CA GLU A 25 -5.87 -4.25 -8.50
C GLU A 25 -4.59 -4.16 -7.65
N SER A 26 -4.53 -3.20 -6.73
CA SER A 26 -3.39 -3.00 -5.84
C SER A 26 -3.84 -2.99 -4.38
N VAL A 27 -3.13 -3.74 -3.53
CA VAL A 27 -3.40 -3.83 -2.10
C VAL A 27 -2.33 -3.06 -1.31
N SER A 28 -2.77 -2.14 -0.45
CA SER A 28 -1.87 -1.30 0.34
C SER A 28 -1.14 -2.08 1.44
N LEU A 29 0.16 -1.78 1.59
CA LEU A 29 0.94 -2.11 2.77
C LEU A 29 0.61 -1.16 3.93
N TYR A 30 1.11 -1.50 5.11
CA TYR A 30 0.98 -0.64 6.28
C TYR A 30 2.33 -0.08 6.72
N ILE A 31 2.31 1.16 7.18
CA ILE A 31 3.40 1.84 7.88
C ILE A 31 3.01 1.91 9.36
N HIS A 32 3.89 1.44 10.21
CA HIS A 32 3.78 1.51 11.66
C HIS A 32 4.79 2.50 12.22
N SER A 33 4.29 3.55 12.86
CA SER A 33 5.09 4.60 13.47
C SER A 33 4.56 4.90 14.86
N GLN A 34 5.36 4.60 15.89
CA GLN A 34 4.98 4.74 17.30
C GLN A 34 3.70 3.96 17.64
N GLU A 35 2.56 4.63 17.83
CA GLU A 35 1.25 4.03 18.10
C GLU A 35 0.30 4.08 16.90
N GLU A 36 0.76 4.63 15.76
CA GLU A 36 -0.05 4.75 14.55
C GLU A 36 0.24 3.61 13.56
N TYR A 37 -0.83 2.94 13.13
CA TYR A 37 -0.84 2.04 11.97
C TYR A 37 -1.64 2.70 10.84
N LYS A 38 -0.97 3.02 9.73
CA LYS A 38 -1.60 3.66 8.55
C LYS A 38 -1.32 2.84 7.30
N LYS A 39 -2.27 2.85 6.37
CA LYS A 39 -2.00 2.38 5.01
C LYS A 39 -1.01 3.33 4.34
N ASP A 40 -0.07 2.79 3.58
CA ASP A 40 0.94 3.60 2.90
C ASP A 40 0.34 4.52 1.83
N VAL A 41 -0.78 4.13 1.22
CA VAL A 41 -1.52 4.96 0.25
C VAL A 41 -2.27 6.13 0.90
N ASP A 42 -2.50 6.08 2.21
CA ASP A 42 -3.23 7.12 2.96
C ASP A 42 -2.29 8.23 3.48
N ILE A 43 -0.97 8.11 3.26
CA ILE A 43 0.03 9.10 3.67
C ILE A 43 0.76 9.71 2.47
N LEU A 44 0.89 11.04 2.44
CA LEU A 44 1.67 11.70 1.41
C LEU A 44 3.17 11.43 1.63
N PRO A 45 3.96 11.15 0.57
CA PRO A 45 5.39 10.95 0.70
C PRO A 45 6.10 12.12 1.41
N SER A 46 5.70 13.35 1.12
CA SER A 46 6.26 14.56 1.76
C SER A 46 6.01 14.59 3.26
N GLU A 47 4.83 14.18 3.71
CA GLU A 47 4.48 14.07 5.12
C GLU A 47 5.29 12.97 5.80
N PHE A 48 5.35 11.79 5.19
CA PHE A 48 6.13 10.66 5.70
C PHE A 48 7.61 11.04 5.89
N TYR A 49 8.22 11.70 4.90
CA TYR A 49 9.62 12.15 5.03
C TYR A 49 9.82 13.22 6.11
N GLN A 50 8.83 14.08 6.38
CA GLN A 50 8.90 15.01 7.50
C GLN A 50 8.84 14.31 8.85
N GLN A 51 7.98 13.29 8.98
CA GLN A 51 7.91 12.44 10.18
C GLN A 51 9.23 11.68 10.39
N LEU A 52 9.77 11.09 9.32
CA LEU A 52 11.01 10.32 9.35
C LEU A 52 12.21 11.13 9.85
N LYS A 53 12.33 12.40 9.43
CA LYS A 53 13.40 13.31 9.90
C LYS A 53 13.36 13.59 11.40
N LYS A 54 12.18 13.48 12.03
CA LYS A 54 11.95 13.73 13.45
C LYS A 54 11.88 12.45 14.28
N ALA A 55 11.94 11.29 13.63
CA ALA A 55 11.70 10.01 14.26
C ALA A 55 12.88 9.62 15.16
N VAL A 56 12.59 9.42 16.46
CA VAL A 56 13.54 8.85 17.43
C VAL A 56 13.63 7.34 17.25
N ILE A 57 12.49 6.70 16.95
CA ILE A 57 12.37 5.29 16.59
C ILE A 57 11.95 5.24 15.12
N LEU A 58 12.69 4.48 14.31
CA LEU A 58 12.37 4.35 12.88
C LEU A 58 11.03 3.62 12.71
N PRO A 59 10.18 4.07 11.77
CA PRO A 59 8.97 3.35 11.44
C PRO A 59 9.30 1.97 10.87
N THR A 60 8.38 1.05 11.04
CA THR A 60 8.43 -0.29 10.45
C THR A 60 7.29 -0.45 9.46
N THR A 61 7.36 -1.47 8.62
CA THR A 61 6.27 -1.80 7.69
C THR A 61 5.71 -3.17 7.99
N SER A 62 4.48 -3.41 7.53
CA SER A 62 3.93 -4.75 7.45
C SER A 62 3.27 -4.98 6.10
N GLN A 63 3.30 -6.24 5.67
CA GLN A 63 2.56 -6.70 4.50
C GLN A 63 1.04 -6.53 4.67
N PRO A 64 0.27 -6.53 3.56
CA PRO A 64 -1.18 -6.58 3.66
C PRO A 64 -1.65 -7.87 4.34
N SER A 65 -2.80 -7.81 5.01
CA SER A 65 -3.38 -9.01 5.62
C SER A 65 -4.01 -9.91 4.54
N SER A 66 -4.22 -11.19 4.86
CA SER A 66 -4.97 -12.09 3.97
C SER A 66 -6.40 -11.59 3.69
N MET A 67 -7.01 -10.89 4.65
CA MET A 67 -8.33 -10.27 4.52
C MET A 67 -8.32 -9.09 3.54
N ASP A 68 -7.21 -8.36 3.43
CA ASP A 68 -7.08 -7.26 2.46
C ASP A 68 -7.02 -7.79 1.03
N PHE A 69 -6.33 -8.90 0.81
CA PHE A 69 -6.36 -9.60 -0.47
C PHE A 69 -7.73 -10.23 -0.77
N GLU A 70 -8.39 -10.84 0.22
CA GLU A 70 -9.71 -11.46 0.04
C GLU A 70 -10.75 -10.45 -0.51
N LYS A 71 -10.72 -9.20 -0.04
CA LYS A 71 -11.61 -8.13 -0.53
C LYS A 71 -11.45 -7.83 -2.01
N VAL A 72 -10.27 -8.05 -2.57
CA VAL A 72 -9.97 -7.81 -3.99
C VAL A 72 -10.29 -9.04 -4.84
N TYR A 73 -10.19 -10.24 -4.27
CA TYR A 73 -10.44 -11.49 -5.00
C TYR A 73 -11.92 -11.80 -5.23
N ARG A 74 -12.82 -11.16 -4.46
CA ARG A 74 -14.28 -11.35 -4.53
C ARG A 74 -14.92 -10.41 -5.54
#